data_AF-A0A7X5DDU1-F1
#
_entry.id   AF-A0A7X5DDU1-F1
#
_cell.length_a   1.000
_cell.length_b   1.000
_cell.length_c   1.000
_cell.angle_alpha   90.00
_cell.angle_beta   90.00
_cell.angle_gamma   90.00
#
_symmetry.space_group_name_H-M   'P 1'
#
loop_
_entity.id
_entity.type
_entity.pdbx_description
1 polymer ?
#
loop_
_entity_poly.entity_id
_entity_poly.type
_entity_poly.pdbx_seq_one_letter_code
_entity_poly.pdbx_strand_id
1 'polypeptide(L)'
;VIDIAVEPKTKAEQDKMAIALQKLAEEDPTFRVSTNHETGQTIIAGMGELHLEIIVDRLLREFKVEANVGKPQVSYRERPGHEVMSAEGKFVRQSGGRGQYGHAVINMYPQEPGAGYEFVNKIVGGVVPKEYIPSIDKGIQEALNSGVLAGYPVEDVKVELIDGSYHDVDSSEAAFKVAGSMAIKDALRKSNPVILEPVMAVEVETPEEYTGFVMGDIPSRRGLIQGQEQRGNAVVIEAKVPLGNMFGYATDLRSGTQGRAVYTMQFDSYEPVPKSVQDEIISKAGGNA
;
A
#
# COMPACT_ATOMS: atom_id res chain seq x y z
N VAL A 1 -11.88 -15.47 5.92
CA VAL A 1 -10.97 -16.03 6.95
C VAL A 1 -9.63 -16.36 6.32
N ILE A 2 -9.59 -16.79 5.05
CA ILE A 2 -8.36 -16.85 4.26
C ILE A 2 -8.60 -16.10 2.95
N ASP A 3 -7.64 -15.28 2.55
CA ASP A 3 -7.68 -14.47 1.35
C ASP A 3 -6.54 -14.90 0.41
N ILE A 4 -6.86 -15.05 -0.88
CA ILE A 4 -5.92 -15.45 -1.93
C ILE A 4 -6.06 -14.46 -3.09
N ALA A 5 -4.94 -14.03 -3.67
CA ALA A 5 -4.97 -13.24 -4.89
C ALA A 5 -4.96 -14.17 -6.11
N VAL A 6 -5.80 -13.84 -7.08
CA VAL A 6 -5.90 -14.54 -8.35
C VAL A 6 -5.66 -13.55 -9.49
N GLU A 7 -4.69 -13.86 -10.33
CA GLU A 7 -4.30 -13.04 -11.47
C GLU A 7 -4.58 -13.78 -12.79
N PRO A 8 -5.35 -13.18 -13.73
CA PRO A 8 -5.55 -13.77 -15.04
C PRO A 8 -4.26 -13.61 -15.88
N LYS A 9 -3.91 -14.62 -16.69
CA LYS A 9 -2.73 -14.52 -17.56
C LYS A 9 -2.94 -13.57 -18.74
N THR A 10 -4.18 -13.44 -19.22
CA THR A 10 -4.52 -12.61 -20.38
C THR A 10 -5.74 -11.72 -20.12
N LYS A 11 -5.86 -10.61 -20.87
CA LYS A 11 -7.05 -9.74 -20.81
C LYS A 11 -8.34 -10.46 -21.19
N ALA A 12 -8.29 -11.41 -22.14
CA ALA A 12 -9.45 -12.21 -22.52
C ALA A 12 -9.90 -13.16 -21.40
N GLU A 13 -8.99 -13.59 -20.53
CA GLU A 13 -9.30 -14.39 -19.35
C GLU A 13 -9.83 -13.55 -18.20
N GLN A 14 -9.45 -12.27 -18.11
CA GLN A 14 -9.98 -11.35 -17.09
C GLN A 14 -11.50 -11.23 -17.17
N ASP A 15 -12.06 -11.05 -18.37
CA ASP A 15 -13.51 -10.96 -18.57
C ASP A 15 -14.22 -12.28 -18.23
N LYS A 16 -13.61 -13.41 -18.61
CA LYS A 16 -14.15 -14.74 -18.28
C LYS A 16 -14.08 -15.03 -16.78
N MET A 17 -13.00 -14.62 -16.13
CA MET A 17 -12.80 -14.75 -14.69
C MET A 17 -13.85 -13.95 -13.94
N ALA A 18 -14.13 -12.71 -14.34
CA ALA A 18 -15.17 -11.89 -13.72
C ALA A 18 -16.55 -12.56 -13.79
N ILE A 19 -16.92 -13.10 -14.95
CA ILE A 19 -18.20 -13.82 -15.13
C ILE A 19 -18.23 -15.12 -14.31
N ALA A 20 -17.11 -15.86 -14.26
CA ALA A 20 -17.01 -17.11 -13.51
C ALA A 20 -17.13 -16.86 -12.00
N LEU A 21 -16.41 -15.85 -11.48
CA LEU A 21 -16.45 -15.45 -10.08
C LEU A 21 -17.82 -14.96 -9.65
N GLN A 22 -18.54 -14.25 -10.52
CA GLN A 22 -19.91 -13.83 -10.24
C GLN A 22 -20.87 -15.02 -10.12
N LYS A 23 -20.78 -16.01 -11.01
CA LYS A 23 -21.59 -17.24 -10.92
C LYS A 23 -21.26 -18.07 -9.69
N LEU A 24 -19.97 -18.17 -9.35
CA LEU A 24 -19.52 -18.87 -8.14
C LEU A 24 -19.98 -18.17 -6.86
N ALA A 25 -20.04 -16.83 -6.85
CA ALA A 25 -20.58 -16.05 -5.75
C ALA A 25 -22.11 -16.18 -5.61
N GLU A 26 -22.83 -16.42 -6.70
CA GLU A 26 -24.28 -16.73 -6.66
C GLU A 26 -24.55 -18.15 -6.10
N GLU A 27 -23.66 -19.10 -6.38
CA GLU A 27 -23.78 -20.48 -5.87
C GLU A 27 -23.37 -20.61 -4.40
N ASP A 28 -22.32 -19.89 -3.98
CA ASP A 28 -21.86 -19.88 -2.59
C ASP A 28 -21.81 -18.44 -2.03
N PRO A 29 -22.79 -18.03 -1.19
CA PRO A 29 -22.83 -16.70 -0.59
C PRO A 29 -21.75 -16.47 0.49
N THR A 30 -21.01 -17.52 0.89
CA THR A 30 -19.90 -17.41 1.84
C THR A 30 -18.59 -17.01 1.16
N PHE A 31 -18.57 -17.04 -0.17
CA PHE A 31 -17.47 -16.61 -1.01
C PHE A 31 -17.55 -15.10 -1.27
N ARG A 32 -16.46 -14.38 -1.03
CA ARG A 32 -16.39 -12.94 -1.32
C ARG A 32 -15.29 -12.65 -2.33
N VAL A 33 -15.62 -11.82 -3.29
CA VAL A 33 -14.68 -11.34 -4.31
C VAL A 33 -14.53 -9.85 -4.11
N SER A 34 -13.29 -9.40 -3.97
CA SER A 34 -12.95 -7.99 -3.92
C SER A 34 -11.84 -7.72 -4.92
N THR A 35 -11.98 -6.66 -5.71
CA THR A 35 -10.89 -6.20 -6.56
C THR A 35 -10.09 -5.17 -5.78
N ASN A 36 -8.79 -5.40 -5.59
CA ASN A 36 -7.93 -4.38 -5.01
C ASN A 36 -7.65 -3.32 -6.09
N HIS A 37 -8.11 -2.09 -5.84
CA HIS A 37 -7.95 -0.98 -6.78
C HIS A 37 -6.50 -0.47 -6.88
N GLU A 38 -5.67 -0.73 -5.87
CA GLU A 38 -4.26 -0.29 -5.86
C GLU A 38 -3.36 -1.22 -6.67
N THR A 39 -3.57 -2.54 -6.58
CA THR A 39 -2.76 -3.54 -7.30
C THR A 39 -3.43 -4.06 -8.57
N GLY A 40 -4.72 -3.77 -8.78
CA GLY A 40 -5.53 -4.32 -9.87
C GLY A 40 -5.79 -5.84 -9.73
N GLN A 41 -5.39 -6.44 -8.62
CA GLN A 41 -5.54 -7.87 -8.38
C GLN A 41 -6.96 -8.19 -7.92
N THR A 42 -7.47 -9.36 -8.34
CA THR A 42 -8.72 -9.89 -7.80
C THR A 42 -8.41 -10.74 -6.58
N ILE A 43 -8.88 -10.29 -5.42
CA ILE A 43 -8.74 -11.00 -4.16
C ILE A 43 -10.00 -11.81 -3.93
N ILE A 44 -9.78 -13.08 -3.60
CA ILE A 44 -10.81 -14.05 -3.31
C ILE A 44 -10.71 -14.41 -1.83
N ALA A 45 -11.82 -14.25 -1.11
CA ALA A 45 -11.95 -14.55 0.30
C ALA A 45 -12.85 -15.77 0.51
N GLY A 46 -12.35 -16.73 1.29
CA GLY A 46 -13.03 -17.98 1.60
C GLY A 46 -13.02 -18.35 3.09
N MET A 47 -13.76 -19.40 3.42
CA MET A 47 -13.89 -19.93 4.79
C MET A 47 -12.70 -20.83 5.22
N GLY A 48 -11.90 -21.29 4.28
CA GLY A 48 -10.73 -22.15 4.51
C GLY A 48 -9.96 -22.45 3.24
N GLU A 49 -8.79 -23.07 3.40
CA GLU A 49 -7.86 -23.40 2.30
C GLU A 49 -8.49 -24.38 1.31
N LEU A 50 -9.13 -25.44 1.81
CA LEU A 50 -9.86 -26.41 0.98
C LEU A 50 -10.98 -25.76 0.15
N HIS A 51 -11.70 -24.79 0.73
CA HIS A 51 -12.74 -24.08 0.00
C HIS A 51 -12.11 -23.31 -1.18
N LEU A 52 -11.00 -22.60 -0.95
CA LEU A 52 -10.31 -21.86 -2.01
C LEU A 52 -9.71 -22.79 -3.07
N GLU A 53 -9.14 -23.95 -2.68
CA GLU A 53 -8.64 -24.95 -3.63
C GLU A 53 -9.74 -25.48 -4.55
N ILE A 54 -10.92 -25.79 -4.00
CA ILE A 54 -12.07 -26.25 -4.79
C ILE A 54 -12.52 -25.15 -5.77
N ILE A 55 -12.56 -23.89 -5.33
CA ILE A 55 -12.94 -22.77 -6.21
C ILE A 55 -11.93 -22.59 -7.35
N VAL A 56 -10.63 -22.69 -7.05
CA VAL A 56 -9.58 -22.63 -8.08
C VAL A 56 -9.69 -23.80 -9.05
N ASP A 57 -9.94 -25.02 -8.58
CA ASP A 57 -10.14 -26.20 -9.43
C ASP A 57 -11.39 -26.06 -10.32
N ARG A 58 -12.49 -25.51 -9.78
CA ARG A 58 -13.71 -25.21 -10.55
C ARG A 58 -13.46 -24.13 -11.60
N LEU A 59 -12.72 -23.06 -11.29
CA LEU A 59 -12.32 -22.02 -12.25
C LEU A 59 -11.51 -22.61 -13.41
N LEU A 60 -10.55 -23.49 -13.11
CA LEU A 60 -9.70 -24.14 -14.11
C LEU A 60 -10.47 -25.17 -14.96
N ARG A 61 -11.33 -26.00 -14.35
CA ARG A 61 -12.02 -27.10 -15.04
C ARG A 61 -13.31 -26.67 -15.74
N GLU A 62 -14.18 -25.95 -15.04
CA GLU A 62 -15.52 -25.58 -15.56
C GLU A 62 -15.43 -24.39 -16.51
N PHE A 63 -14.64 -23.38 -16.14
CA PHE A 63 -14.56 -22.12 -16.90
C PHE A 63 -13.34 -22.02 -17.81
N LYS A 64 -12.38 -22.97 -17.70
CA LYS A 64 -11.13 -23.00 -18.48
C LYS A 64 -10.36 -21.68 -18.41
N VAL A 65 -10.35 -21.05 -17.24
CA VAL A 65 -9.61 -19.82 -16.99
C VAL A 65 -8.25 -20.20 -16.43
N GLU A 66 -7.17 -19.89 -17.15
CA GLU A 66 -5.84 -20.00 -16.59
C GLU A 66 -5.53 -18.76 -15.74
N ALA A 67 -5.54 -18.94 -14.42
CA ALA A 67 -5.17 -17.90 -13.48
C ALA A 67 -4.00 -18.35 -12.61
N ASN A 68 -3.12 -17.41 -12.28
CA ASN A 68 -2.05 -17.60 -11.32
C ASN A 68 -2.60 -17.34 -9.93
N VAL A 69 -2.34 -18.28 -9.01
CA VAL A 69 -2.73 -18.16 -7.61
C VAL A 69 -1.54 -17.69 -6.82
N GLY A 70 -1.70 -16.59 -6.09
CA GLY A 70 -0.66 -15.96 -5.29
C GLY A 70 -1.15 -15.51 -3.92
N LYS A 71 -0.21 -15.15 -3.05
CA LYS A 71 -0.56 -14.47 -1.80
C LYS A 71 -1.05 -13.05 -2.12
N PRO A 72 -2.12 -12.56 -1.46
CA PRO A 72 -2.53 -11.17 -1.62
C PRO A 72 -1.36 -10.23 -1.35
N GLN A 73 -1.18 -9.24 -2.22
CA GLN A 73 -0.22 -8.19 -1.94
C GLN A 73 -0.75 -7.31 -0.81
N VAL A 74 0.14 -7.02 0.14
CA VAL A 74 -0.12 -6.06 1.20
C VAL A 74 0.04 -4.66 0.60
N SER A 75 -0.95 -3.81 0.82
CA SER A 75 -0.86 -2.38 0.50
C SER A 75 0.11 -1.68 1.46
N TYR A 76 1.39 -1.75 1.14
CA TYR A 76 2.40 -0.93 1.81
C TYR A 76 2.24 0.53 1.40
N ARG A 77 2.68 1.43 2.29
CA ARG A 77 2.74 2.86 2.01
C ARG A 77 4.16 3.35 2.26
N GLU A 78 4.52 4.49 1.69
CA GLU A 78 5.80 5.15 1.97
C GLU A 78 5.55 6.42 2.79
N ARG A 79 6.45 6.73 3.72
CA ARG A 79 6.44 8.01 4.45
C ARG A 79 7.84 8.61 4.44
N PRO A 80 7.98 9.92 4.19
CA PRO A 80 9.28 10.59 4.32
C PRO A 80 9.77 10.52 5.77
N GLY A 81 11.07 10.26 5.94
CA GLY A 81 11.68 10.12 7.27
C GLY A 81 11.94 11.47 7.94
N HIS A 82 12.75 12.32 7.30
CA HIS A 82 13.14 13.63 7.82
C HIS A 82 12.72 14.76 6.88
N GLU A 83 12.62 15.98 7.42
CA GLU A 83 12.40 17.18 6.60
C GLU A 83 13.58 17.41 5.64
N VAL A 84 13.25 17.79 4.40
CA VAL A 84 14.24 18.09 3.36
C VAL A 84 13.97 19.49 2.85
N MET A 85 14.96 20.34 3.01
CA MET A 85 14.94 21.72 2.54
C MET A 85 15.61 21.82 1.17
N SER A 86 15.07 22.66 0.31
CA SER A 86 15.66 23.06 -0.97
C SER A 86 15.93 21.90 -1.93
N ALA A 87 14.95 21.01 -2.12
CA ALA A 87 15.00 20.02 -3.18
C ALA A 87 14.69 20.70 -4.53
N GLU A 88 15.61 20.56 -5.48
CA GLU A 88 15.51 21.17 -6.80
C GLU A 88 15.05 20.16 -7.86
N GLY A 89 14.10 20.56 -8.68
CA GLY A 89 13.69 19.83 -9.87
C GLY A 89 13.82 20.72 -11.08
N LYS A 90 14.85 20.47 -11.91
CA LYS A 90 15.09 21.22 -13.15
C LYS A 90 14.92 20.30 -14.35
N PHE A 91 13.95 20.62 -15.19
CA PHE A 91 13.71 19.95 -16.45
C PHE A 91 14.03 20.89 -17.62
N VAL A 92 15.08 20.57 -18.38
CA VAL A 92 15.44 21.30 -19.59
C VAL A 92 15.56 20.29 -20.73
N ARG A 93 14.72 20.44 -21.75
CA ARG A 93 14.81 19.64 -22.97
C ARG A 93 14.71 20.54 -24.19
N GLN A 94 15.81 20.62 -24.93
CA GLN A 94 15.84 21.20 -26.28
C GLN A 94 15.72 20.05 -27.29
N SER A 95 14.54 19.87 -27.87
CA SER A 95 14.32 18.89 -28.94
C SER A 95 13.82 19.61 -30.17
N GLY A 96 14.73 20.21 -30.94
CA GLY A 96 14.54 20.69 -32.33
C GLY A 96 13.36 21.63 -32.67
N GLY A 97 12.48 21.94 -31.71
CA GLY A 97 11.25 22.72 -31.81
C GLY A 97 11.03 23.52 -30.51
N ARG A 98 9.77 23.69 -30.04
CA ARG A 98 9.47 24.41 -28.78
C ARG A 98 10.30 23.81 -27.63
N GLY A 99 11.12 24.63 -26.98
CA GLY A 99 11.87 24.21 -25.81
C GLY A 99 10.92 23.86 -24.67
N GLN A 100 11.37 22.95 -23.80
CA GLN A 100 10.69 22.65 -22.55
C GLN A 100 11.62 23.02 -21.40
N TYR A 101 11.18 24.00 -20.62
CA TYR A 101 11.86 24.48 -19.44
C TYR A 101 10.89 24.49 -18.26
N GLY A 102 11.31 23.88 -17.16
CA GLY A 102 10.61 23.93 -15.87
C GLY A 102 11.62 23.83 -14.75
N HIS A 103 11.50 24.70 -13.77
CA HIS A 103 12.35 24.67 -12.58
C HIS A 103 11.52 25.00 -11.35
N ALA A 104 11.54 24.09 -10.37
CA ALA A 104 10.85 24.23 -9.10
C ALA A 104 11.76 23.82 -7.96
N VAL A 105 11.74 24.59 -6.88
CA VAL A 105 12.45 24.30 -5.64
C VAL A 105 11.42 24.14 -4.53
N ILE A 106 11.42 22.98 -3.90
CA ILE A 106 10.44 22.62 -2.87
C ILE A 106 11.13 22.30 -1.54
N ASN A 107 10.41 22.57 -0.46
CA ASN A 107 10.69 22.00 0.86
C ASN A 107 9.67 20.91 1.13
N MET A 108 10.14 19.80 1.69
CA MET A 108 9.31 18.68 2.10
C MET A 108 9.38 18.54 3.61
N TYR A 109 8.21 18.39 4.23
CA TYR A 109 8.09 18.10 5.66
C TYR A 109 7.25 16.82 5.83
N PRO A 110 7.73 15.85 6.63
CA PRO A 110 6.89 14.73 7.03
C PRO A 110 5.78 15.23 7.95
N GLN A 111 4.54 14.82 7.69
CA GLN A 111 3.40 15.09 8.58
C GLN A 111 3.10 13.90 9.48
N GLU A 112 2.26 14.10 10.49
CA GLU A 112 1.75 13.04 11.36
C GLU A 112 0.89 12.02 10.59
N PRO A 113 0.80 10.77 11.07
CA PRO A 113 -0.01 9.74 10.43
C PRO A 113 -1.46 10.17 10.22
N GLY A 114 -1.93 10.15 8.97
CA GLY A 114 -3.32 10.48 8.62
C GLY A 114 -3.59 11.97 8.36
N ALA A 115 -2.56 12.82 8.32
CA ALA A 115 -2.69 14.21 7.91
C ALA A 115 -2.84 14.36 6.38
N GLY A 116 -2.38 13.36 5.62
CA GLY A 116 -2.52 13.31 4.16
C GLY A 116 -1.50 14.20 3.43
N TYR A 117 -1.93 14.81 2.32
CA TYR A 117 -1.07 15.66 1.49
C TYR A 117 -1.48 17.13 1.60
N GLU A 118 -0.52 17.99 1.99
CA GLU A 118 -0.72 19.43 2.09
C GLU A 118 0.27 20.18 1.18
N PHE A 119 -0.26 20.96 0.22
CA PHE A 119 0.56 21.82 -0.64
C PHE A 119 0.43 23.28 -0.24
N VAL A 120 1.56 23.93 0.10
CA VAL A 120 1.62 25.35 0.45
C VAL A 120 2.48 26.11 -0.54
N ASN A 121 1.90 27.13 -1.15
CA ASN A 121 2.63 28.03 -2.03
C ASN A 121 3.24 29.18 -1.21
N LYS A 122 4.58 29.22 -1.11
CA LYS A 122 5.34 30.30 -0.47
C LYS A 122 6.15 31.14 -1.47
N ILE A 123 5.85 31.06 -2.77
CA ILE A 123 6.57 31.83 -3.79
C ILE A 123 6.43 33.33 -3.50
N VAL A 124 7.57 34.00 -3.35
CA VAL A 124 7.68 35.45 -3.22
C VAL A 124 8.12 36.03 -4.56
N GLY A 125 7.41 37.03 -5.07
CA GLY A 125 7.87 37.82 -6.24
C GLY A 125 7.44 37.32 -7.63
N GLY A 126 6.55 36.33 -7.74
CA GLY A 126 5.99 35.93 -9.03
C GLY A 126 6.98 35.27 -9.99
N VAL A 127 8.07 34.69 -9.46
CA VAL A 127 9.10 33.97 -10.22
C VAL A 127 8.55 32.74 -10.95
N VAL A 128 7.37 32.27 -10.58
CA VAL A 128 6.59 31.32 -11.38
C VAL A 128 5.18 31.90 -11.54
N PRO A 129 4.69 32.06 -12.78
CA PRO A 129 3.30 32.45 -13.03
C PRO A 129 2.31 31.52 -12.32
N LYS A 130 1.26 32.09 -11.74
CA LYS A 130 0.25 31.36 -10.96
C LYS A 130 -0.45 30.25 -11.76
N GLU A 131 -0.44 30.36 -13.08
CA GLU A 131 -0.99 29.37 -14.02
C GLU A 131 -0.22 28.03 -14.00
N TYR A 132 1.08 28.03 -13.68
CA TYR A 132 1.89 26.81 -13.65
C TYR A 132 1.90 26.10 -12.29
N ILE A 133 1.46 26.76 -11.22
CA ILE A 133 1.47 26.22 -9.86
C ILE A 133 0.61 24.95 -9.72
N PRO A 134 -0.62 24.90 -10.27
CA PRO A 134 -1.42 23.67 -10.27
C PRO A 134 -0.77 22.52 -11.05
N SER A 135 0.03 22.83 -12.08
CA SER A 135 0.74 21.81 -12.87
C SER A 135 1.90 21.21 -12.09
N ILE A 136 2.59 22.01 -11.27
CA ILE A 136 3.63 21.53 -10.34
C ILE A 136 2.99 20.62 -9.29
N ASP A 137 1.88 21.05 -8.68
CA ASP A 137 1.14 20.25 -7.68
C ASP A 137 0.68 18.90 -8.25
N LYS A 138 0.10 18.88 -9.46
CA LYS A 138 -0.23 17.63 -10.16
C LYS A 138 0.99 16.73 -10.40
N GLY A 139 2.13 17.32 -10.74
CA GLY A 139 3.38 16.60 -10.91
C GLY A 139 3.89 15.97 -9.62
N ILE A 140 3.72 16.66 -8.49
CA ILE A 140 4.05 16.15 -7.17
C ILE A 140 3.11 14.99 -6.81
N GLN A 141 1.80 15.16 -6.94
CA GLN A 141 0.81 14.12 -6.64
C GLN A 141 1.03 12.83 -7.46
N GLU A 142 1.32 12.95 -8.76
CA GLU A 142 1.64 11.78 -9.59
C GLU A 142 2.92 11.07 -9.15
N ALA A 143 3.93 11.82 -8.72
CA ALA A 143 5.17 11.25 -8.23
C ALA A 143 5.03 10.64 -6.83
N LEU A 144 4.14 11.17 -5.98
CA LEU A 144 3.78 10.57 -4.69
C LEU A 144 3.05 9.23 -4.89
N ASN A 145 2.14 9.14 -5.87
CA ASN A 145 1.47 7.88 -6.21
C ASN A 145 2.43 6.82 -6.76
N SER A 146 3.49 7.24 -7.45
CA SER A 146 4.47 6.34 -8.05
C SER A 146 5.54 5.84 -7.07
N GLY A 147 5.63 6.39 -5.86
CA GLY A 147 6.66 6.05 -4.87
C GLY A 147 8.09 6.28 -5.34
N VAL A 148 9.05 6.10 -4.43
CA VAL A 148 10.48 6.19 -4.76
C VAL A 148 11.26 4.95 -4.34
N LEU A 149 10.86 4.26 -3.28
CA LEU A 149 11.57 3.05 -2.81
C LEU A 149 11.10 1.79 -3.53
N ALA A 150 9.82 1.48 -3.39
CA ALA A 150 9.24 0.21 -3.84
C ALA A 150 7.99 0.42 -4.71
N GLY A 151 7.73 1.66 -5.12
CA GLY A 151 6.61 2.00 -5.99
C GLY A 151 5.28 2.12 -5.26
N TYR A 152 5.31 2.29 -3.93
CA TYR A 152 4.11 2.45 -3.12
C TYR A 152 3.71 3.92 -2.99
N PRO A 153 2.40 4.21 -2.84
CA PRO A 153 1.94 5.57 -2.64
C PRO A 153 2.54 6.15 -1.36
N VAL A 154 3.08 7.36 -1.48
CA VAL A 154 3.64 8.11 -0.36
C VAL A 154 2.53 8.95 0.27
N GLU A 155 2.38 8.83 1.59
CA GLU A 155 1.40 9.60 2.36
C GLU A 155 2.07 10.45 3.45
N ASP A 156 1.27 11.34 4.05
CA ASP A 156 1.66 12.22 5.15
C ASP A 156 2.83 13.15 4.80
N VAL A 157 2.65 13.92 3.72
CA VAL A 157 3.66 14.83 3.19
C VAL A 157 3.10 16.23 3.06
N LYS A 158 3.81 17.19 3.66
CA LYS A 158 3.62 18.62 3.39
C LYS A 158 4.71 19.11 2.46
N VAL A 159 4.30 19.75 1.38
CA VAL A 159 5.21 20.32 0.38
C VAL A 159 5.03 21.82 0.31
N GLU A 160 6.12 22.56 0.47
CA GLU A 160 6.15 24.00 0.32
C GLU A 160 6.93 24.38 -0.94
N LEU A 161 6.29 25.10 -1.86
CA LEU A 161 6.97 25.65 -3.03
C LEU A 161 7.62 26.98 -2.63
N ILE A 162 8.96 27.00 -2.56
CA ILE A 162 9.72 28.16 -2.08
C ILE A 162 10.21 29.05 -3.22
N ASP A 163 10.69 28.44 -4.29
CA ASP A 163 11.34 29.14 -5.39
C ASP A 163 11.17 28.35 -6.70
N GLY A 164 11.49 28.99 -7.81
CA GLY A 164 11.46 28.36 -9.12
C GLY A 164 12.02 29.31 -10.16
N SER A 165 12.15 28.84 -11.39
CA SER A 165 12.44 29.73 -12.52
C SER A 165 11.64 29.33 -13.73
N TYR A 166 11.34 30.34 -14.55
CA TYR A 166 10.65 30.17 -15.81
C TYR A 166 11.42 30.88 -16.92
N HIS A 167 11.18 30.44 -18.15
CA HIS A 167 11.72 31.03 -19.37
C HIS A 167 10.54 31.43 -20.28
N ASP A 168 10.49 32.66 -20.76
CA ASP A 168 9.29 33.21 -21.42
C ASP A 168 8.84 32.43 -22.67
N VAL A 169 9.79 31.85 -23.41
CA VAL A 169 9.53 31.19 -24.70
C VAL A 169 9.44 29.66 -24.60
N ASP A 170 10.14 29.09 -23.62
CA ASP A 170 10.36 27.64 -23.51
C ASP A 170 9.63 27.03 -22.29
N SER A 171 8.97 27.84 -21.48
CA SER A 171 8.15 27.33 -20.37
C SER A 171 6.89 26.66 -20.87
N SER A 172 6.60 25.49 -20.33
CA SER A 172 5.35 24.77 -20.60
C SER A 172 4.81 24.15 -19.33
N GLU A 173 3.49 24.01 -19.24
CA GLU A 173 2.82 23.32 -18.11
C GLU A 173 3.36 21.91 -17.92
N ALA A 174 3.61 21.19 -19.03
CA ALA A 174 4.18 19.86 -19.01
C ALA A 174 5.60 19.83 -18.43
N ALA A 175 6.43 20.82 -18.74
CA ALA A 175 7.78 20.92 -18.17
C ALA A 175 7.77 21.19 -16.66
N PHE A 176 6.87 22.07 -16.20
CA PHE A 176 6.69 22.34 -14.77
C PHE A 176 6.13 21.14 -14.01
N LYS A 177 5.22 20.38 -14.63
CA LYS A 177 4.72 19.12 -14.08
C LYS A 177 5.86 18.11 -13.87
N VAL A 178 6.71 17.91 -14.88
CA VAL A 178 7.86 17.01 -14.78
C VAL A 178 8.89 17.52 -13.77
N ALA A 179 9.13 18.84 -13.72
CA ALA A 179 10.00 19.46 -12.72
C ALA A 179 9.52 19.20 -11.28
N GLY A 180 8.21 19.34 -11.02
CA GLY A 180 7.61 19.00 -9.72
C GLY A 180 7.79 17.53 -9.36
N SER A 181 7.58 16.61 -10.31
CA SER A 181 7.84 15.18 -10.12
C SER A 181 9.31 14.87 -9.83
N MET A 182 10.25 15.60 -10.44
CA MET A 182 11.69 15.41 -10.18
C MET A 182 12.09 15.95 -8.81
N ALA A 183 11.59 17.13 -8.44
CA ALA A 183 11.87 17.77 -7.17
C ALA A 183 11.43 16.89 -5.99
N ILE A 184 10.21 16.33 -6.05
CA ILE A 184 9.71 15.46 -4.98
C ILE A 184 10.47 14.13 -4.92
N LYS A 185 10.88 13.57 -6.06
CA LYS A 185 11.68 12.33 -6.06
C LYS A 185 13.04 12.54 -5.42
N ASP A 186 13.70 13.66 -5.69
CA ASP A 186 14.97 14.02 -5.06
C ASP A 186 14.79 14.28 -3.55
N ALA A 187 13.73 15.00 -3.17
CA ALA A 187 13.38 15.23 -1.76
C ALA A 187 13.14 13.90 -1.02
N LEU A 188 12.36 12.98 -1.61
CA LEU A 188 12.07 11.69 -1.02
C LEU A 188 13.34 10.86 -0.82
N ARG A 189 14.25 10.81 -1.80
CA ARG A 189 15.53 10.10 -1.65
C ARG A 189 16.37 10.64 -0.50
N LYS A 190 16.42 11.97 -0.35
CA LYS A 190 17.17 12.64 0.74
C LYS A 190 16.51 12.47 2.11
N SER A 191 15.20 12.22 2.15
CA SER A 191 14.43 12.10 3.39
C SER A 191 14.66 10.80 4.17
N ASN A 192 15.38 9.82 3.59
CA ASN A 192 15.44 8.44 4.07
C ASN A 192 14.03 7.88 4.33
N PRO A 193 13.26 7.61 3.27
CA PRO A 193 11.87 7.23 3.40
C PRO A 193 11.74 5.87 4.09
N VAL A 194 10.64 5.70 4.81
CA VAL A 194 10.33 4.48 5.56
C VAL A 194 9.10 3.84 4.93
N ILE A 195 9.13 2.53 4.79
CA ILE A 195 7.96 1.77 4.34
C ILE A 195 7.06 1.55 5.56
N LEU A 196 5.78 1.84 5.40
CA LEU A 196 4.74 1.58 6.37
C LEU A 196 3.98 0.31 5.98
N GLU A 197 3.76 -0.58 6.94
CA GLU A 197 2.87 -1.72 6.81
C GLU A 197 1.54 -1.47 7.53
N PRO A 198 0.41 -1.95 6.98
CA PRO A 198 -0.86 -1.88 7.68
C PRO A 198 -0.84 -2.84 8.88
N VAL A 199 -1.08 -2.29 10.06
CA VAL A 199 -1.25 -3.02 11.31
C VAL A 199 -2.74 -3.19 11.58
N MET A 200 -3.11 -4.44 11.87
CA MET A 200 -4.46 -4.83 12.17
C MET A 200 -4.62 -4.94 13.68
N ALA A 201 -5.67 -4.35 14.23
CA ALA A 201 -6.17 -4.70 15.55
C ALA A 201 -6.86 -6.06 15.44
N VAL A 202 -6.31 -7.06 16.11
CA VAL A 202 -6.77 -8.44 16.13
C VAL A 202 -7.34 -8.74 17.50
N GLU A 203 -8.57 -9.20 17.52
CA GLU A 203 -9.24 -9.76 18.70
C GLU A 203 -9.34 -11.27 18.52
N VAL A 204 -8.78 -12.03 19.46
CA VAL A 204 -8.84 -13.50 19.44
C VAL A 204 -9.65 -13.97 20.64
N GLU A 205 -10.78 -14.61 20.39
CA GLU A 205 -11.61 -15.25 21.40
C GLU A 205 -11.26 -16.74 21.46
N THR A 206 -10.77 -17.20 22.60
CA THR A 206 -10.35 -18.59 22.80
C THR A 206 -10.70 -19.07 24.21
N PRO A 207 -11.00 -20.37 24.42
CA PRO A 207 -11.11 -20.92 25.78
C PRO A 207 -9.80 -20.76 26.58
N GLU A 208 -9.90 -20.67 27.90
CA GLU A 208 -8.76 -20.49 28.81
C GLU A 208 -7.66 -21.57 28.59
N GLU A 209 -8.08 -22.81 28.30
CA GLU A 209 -7.22 -23.96 28.01
C GLU A 209 -6.19 -23.71 26.89
N TYR A 210 -6.52 -22.87 25.90
CA TYR A 210 -5.65 -22.61 24.73
C TYR A 210 -5.07 -21.19 24.72
N THR A 211 -5.32 -20.40 25.77
CA THR A 211 -4.81 -19.02 25.88
C THR A 211 -3.29 -18.99 25.79
N GLY A 212 -2.60 -19.96 26.40
CA GLY A 212 -1.13 -20.07 26.35
C GLY A 212 -0.56 -20.26 24.93
N PHE A 213 -1.29 -20.94 24.04
CA PHE A 213 -0.88 -21.08 22.64
C PHE A 213 -0.98 -19.75 21.90
N VAL A 214 -2.11 -19.04 22.05
CA VAL A 214 -2.34 -17.76 21.36
C VAL A 214 -1.37 -16.68 21.84
N MET A 215 -1.05 -16.65 23.14
CA MET A 215 -0.03 -15.75 23.69
C MET A 215 1.38 -16.02 23.15
N GLY A 216 1.68 -17.22 22.67
CA GLY A 216 2.95 -17.57 22.03
C GLY A 216 2.95 -17.31 20.52
N ASP A 217 1.82 -17.52 19.85
CA ASP A 217 1.72 -17.36 18.39
C ASP A 217 1.74 -15.87 17.97
N ILE A 218 1.06 -14.99 18.69
CA ILE A 218 0.98 -13.55 18.36
C ILE A 218 2.38 -12.89 18.29
N PRO A 219 3.25 -13.02 19.32
CA PRO A 219 4.62 -12.50 19.24
C PRO A 219 5.46 -13.13 18.14
N SER A 220 5.25 -14.42 17.83
CA SER A 220 5.98 -15.09 16.74
C SER A 220 5.70 -14.44 15.37
N ARG A 221 4.53 -13.80 15.22
CA ARG A 221 4.10 -13.04 14.03
C ARG A 221 4.40 -11.56 14.11
N ARG A 222 5.30 -11.13 15.01
CA ARG A 222 5.58 -9.70 15.29
C ARG A 222 4.35 -8.95 15.81
N GLY A 223 3.41 -9.66 16.42
CA GLY A 223 2.25 -9.05 17.07
C GLY A 223 2.59 -8.51 18.46
N LEU A 224 2.01 -7.36 18.79
CA LEU A 224 2.09 -6.73 20.10
C LEU A 224 0.78 -6.95 20.84
N ILE A 225 0.82 -7.71 21.93
CA ILE A 225 -0.36 -7.93 22.79
C ILE A 225 -0.63 -6.63 23.57
N GLN A 226 -1.84 -6.10 23.44
CA GLN A 226 -2.28 -4.91 24.17
C GLN A 226 -2.94 -5.27 25.49
N GLY A 227 -3.71 -6.37 25.50
CA GLY A 227 -4.46 -6.76 26.67
C GLY A 227 -5.11 -8.13 26.56
N GLN A 228 -5.56 -8.62 27.71
CA GLN A 228 -6.35 -9.83 27.85
C GLN A 228 -7.58 -9.48 28.69
N GLU A 229 -8.77 -9.78 28.17
CA GLU A 229 -10.04 -9.65 28.88
C GLU A 229 -10.68 -11.03 29.04
N GLN A 230 -11.18 -11.35 30.24
CA GLN A 230 -11.95 -12.57 30.44
C GLN A 230 -13.44 -12.29 30.22
N ARG A 231 -14.02 -12.90 29.19
CA ARG A 231 -15.44 -12.78 28.84
C ARG A 231 -16.16 -14.10 29.11
N GLY A 232 -16.60 -14.28 30.36
CA GLY A 232 -17.28 -15.50 30.80
C GLY A 232 -16.36 -16.73 30.74
N ASN A 233 -16.68 -17.71 29.89
CA ASN A 233 -15.88 -18.93 29.71
C ASN A 233 -14.83 -18.79 28.58
N ALA A 234 -14.76 -17.63 27.93
CA ALA A 234 -13.77 -17.34 26.89
C ALA A 234 -12.83 -16.23 27.34
N VAL A 235 -11.61 -16.26 26.82
CA VAL A 235 -10.60 -15.23 26.98
C VAL A 235 -10.47 -14.51 25.64
N VAL A 236 -10.61 -13.19 25.67
CA VAL A 236 -10.40 -12.30 24.52
C VAL A 236 -9.00 -11.72 24.65
N ILE A 237 -8.18 -11.91 23.62
CA ILE A 237 -6.83 -11.36 23.54
C ILE A 237 -6.84 -10.27 22.47
N GLU A 238 -6.49 -9.05 22.87
CA GLU A 238 -6.33 -7.91 21.98
C GLU A 238 -4.86 -7.77 21.61
N ALA A 239 -4.57 -7.75 20.32
CA ALA A 239 -3.22 -7.57 19.81
C ALA A 239 -3.19 -6.76 18.53
N LYS A 240 -2.09 -6.04 18.32
CA LYS A 240 -1.76 -5.39 17.07
C LYS A 240 -0.83 -6.28 16.27
N VAL A 241 -1.22 -6.70 15.07
CA VAL A 241 -0.41 -7.58 14.22
C VAL A 241 -0.29 -7.02 12.81
N PRO A 242 0.90 -7.00 12.20
CA PRO A 242 1.06 -6.62 10.80
C PRO A 242 0.28 -7.55 9.87
N LEU A 243 -0.47 -6.99 8.91
CA LEU A 243 -1.29 -7.77 7.97
C LEU A 243 -0.44 -8.80 7.19
N GLY A 244 0.81 -8.45 6.88
CA GLY A 244 1.74 -9.35 6.16
C GLY A 244 2.04 -10.67 6.89
N ASN A 245 1.87 -10.72 8.21
CA ASN A 245 2.12 -11.92 9.00
C ASN A 245 0.82 -12.65 9.41
N MET A 246 -0.33 -12.10 9.06
CA MET A 246 -1.65 -12.69 9.33
C MET A 246 -2.09 -13.69 8.25
N PHE A 247 -1.35 -13.82 7.14
CA PHE A 247 -1.63 -14.83 6.13
C PHE A 247 -1.49 -16.25 6.71
N GLY A 248 -2.56 -17.04 6.59
CA GLY A 248 -2.61 -18.40 7.13
C GLY A 248 -2.93 -18.48 8.63
N TYR A 249 -3.08 -17.34 9.33
CA TYR A 249 -3.37 -17.30 10.77
C TYR A 249 -4.62 -18.11 11.15
N ALA A 250 -5.64 -18.10 10.29
CA ALA A 250 -6.85 -18.90 10.46
C ALA A 250 -6.59 -20.41 10.60
N THR A 251 -5.64 -20.95 9.84
CA THR A 251 -5.28 -22.38 9.84
C THR A 251 -4.47 -22.71 11.08
N ASP A 252 -3.50 -21.87 11.42
CA ASP A 252 -2.62 -22.06 12.58
C ASP A 252 -3.41 -21.94 13.89
N LEU A 253 -4.29 -20.95 13.99
CA LEU A 253 -5.19 -20.76 15.13
C LEU A 253 -6.14 -21.94 15.29
N ARG A 254 -6.78 -22.42 14.21
CA ARG A 254 -7.65 -23.60 14.28
C ARG A 254 -6.89 -24.84 14.71
N SER A 255 -5.68 -25.04 14.22
CA SER A 255 -4.87 -26.21 14.55
C SER A 255 -4.42 -26.19 16.02
N GLY A 256 -3.98 -25.03 16.52
CA GLY A 256 -3.54 -24.87 17.92
C GLY A 256 -4.67 -24.85 18.94
N THR A 257 -5.88 -24.49 18.54
CA THR A 257 -7.06 -24.39 19.44
C THR A 257 -8.12 -25.46 19.18
N GLN A 258 -7.80 -26.47 18.37
CA GLN A 258 -8.74 -27.53 17.94
C GLN A 258 -10.04 -26.98 17.34
N GLY A 259 -9.93 -25.84 16.65
CA GLY A 259 -11.04 -25.16 15.98
C GLY A 259 -11.99 -24.40 16.93
N ARG A 260 -11.61 -24.20 18.19
CA ARG A 260 -12.46 -23.54 19.19
C ARG A 260 -12.23 -22.03 19.30
N ALA A 261 -11.13 -21.51 18.76
CA ALA A 261 -10.88 -20.09 18.75
C ALA A 261 -11.41 -19.40 17.49
N VAL A 262 -11.85 -18.17 17.67
CA VAL A 262 -12.31 -17.27 16.61
C VAL A 262 -11.47 -16.01 16.69
N TYR A 263 -11.15 -15.43 15.54
CA TYR A 263 -10.49 -14.13 15.51
C TYR A 263 -11.26 -13.15 14.64
N THR A 264 -11.19 -11.88 15.02
CA THR A 264 -11.65 -10.74 14.24
C THR A 264 -10.47 -9.81 14.02
N MET A 265 -10.37 -9.18 12.85
CA MET A 265 -9.34 -8.19 12.58
C MET A 265 -9.96 -6.94 11.97
N GLN A 266 -9.49 -5.78 12.40
CA GLN A 266 -9.87 -4.47 11.86
C GLN A 266 -8.60 -3.65 11.60
N PHE A 267 -8.66 -2.78 10.59
CA PHE A 267 -7.56 -1.85 10.33
C PHE A 267 -7.43 -0.87 11.50
N ASP A 268 -6.22 -0.72 12.03
CA ASP A 268 -5.94 0.20 13.13
C ASP A 268 -5.07 1.38 12.65
N SER A 269 -3.85 1.10 12.18
CA SER A 269 -2.92 2.13 11.73
C SER A 269 -1.85 1.60 10.79
N TYR A 270 -1.14 2.52 10.13
CA TYR A 270 0.09 2.22 9.41
C TYR A 270 1.31 2.42 10.32
N GLU A 271 2.14 1.40 10.46
CA GLU A 271 3.35 1.46 11.29
C GLU A 271 4.61 1.22 10.45
N PRO A 272 5.76 1.83 10.83
CA PRO A 272 7.01 1.65 10.10
C PRO A 272 7.53 0.21 10.20
N VAL A 273 7.93 -0.35 9.07
CA VAL A 273 8.53 -1.67 9.02
C VAL A 273 9.94 -1.65 9.62
N PRO A 274 10.37 -2.71 10.32
CA PRO A 274 11.77 -2.89 10.68
C PRO A 274 12.66 -2.94 9.45
N LYS A 275 13.89 -2.44 9.56
CA LYS A 275 14.87 -2.37 8.46
C LYS A 275 15.04 -3.70 7.71
N SER A 276 15.06 -4.83 8.43
CA SER A 276 15.20 -6.17 7.83
C SER A 276 14.09 -6.51 6.83
N VAL A 277 12.85 -6.09 7.10
CA VAL A 277 11.70 -6.30 6.20
C VAL A 277 11.68 -5.24 5.12
N GLN A 278 12.12 -4.01 5.44
CA GLN A 278 12.28 -2.93 4.48
C GLN A 278 13.21 -3.35 3.32
N ASP A 279 14.37 -3.91 3.64
CA ASP A 279 15.37 -4.33 2.66
C ASP A 279 14.86 -5.48 1.77
N GLU A 280 14.10 -6.43 2.33
CA GLU A 280 13.46 -7.49 1.56
C GLU A 280 12.41 -6.95 0.58
N ILE A 281 11.58 -5.99 1.01
CA ILE A 281 10.55 -5.38 0.16
C ILE A 281 11.21 -4.58 -0.97
N ILE A 282 12.24 -3.78 -0.65
CA ILE A 282 13.00 -3.01 -1.64
C ILE A 282 13.65 -3.94 -2.67
N SER A 283 14.25 -5.04 -2.21
CA SER A 283 14.88 -6.03 -3.09
C SER A 283 13.86 -6.72 -4.01
N LYS A 284 12.67 -7.07 -3.50
CA LYS A 284 11.60 -7.67 -4.31
C LYS A 284 10.99 -6.70 -5.31
N ALA A 285 10.92 -5.42 -4.99
CA ALA A 285 10.40 -4.37 -5.87
C ALA A 285 11.41 -3.96 -6.98
N GLY A 286 12.63 -4.50 -6.97
CA GLY A 286 13.66 -4.17 -7.96
C GLY A 286 14.36 -2.84 -7.69
N GLY A 287 14.21 -2.27 -6.50
CA GLY A 287 14.99 -1.11 -6.06
C GLY A 287 16.40 -1.56 -5.71
N ASN A 288 17.38 -1.13 -6.50
CA ASN A 288 18.78 -1.21 -6.06
C ASN A 288 18.96 -0.29 -4.85
N ALA A 289 19.45 -0.87 -3.76
CA ALA A 289 20.01 -0.14 -2.62
C ALA A 289 21.09 0.86 -3.06
#